data_AF-A0A6N9ZJ36-F1
#
_entry.id   AF-A0A6N9ZJ36-F1
#
_cell.length_a   1.000
_cell.length_b   1.000
_cell.length_c   1.000
_cell.angle_alpha   90.00
_cell.angle_beta   90.00
_cell.angle_gamma   90.00
#
_symmetry.space_group_name_H-M   'P 1'
#
loop_
_entity.id
_entity.type
_entity.pdbx_description
1 polymer ?
#
loop_
_entity_poly.entity_id
_entity_poly.type
_entity_poly.pdbx_seq_one_letter_code
_entity_poly.pdbx_strand_id
1 'polypeptide(L)'
;MPRTMTANGKTPPTIQATFEDALAKLPDGYVDGHFGNRPWGVTVKRSEDGKRTWLYGEELGGTDIVSFNLYRLAGPGPKLKPCEMSSAKVIEFVLGFEPSMEKAAPRP
;
A
#
# COMPACT_ATOMS: atom_id res chain seq x y z
N MET A 1 -35.32 -19.31 30.43
CA MET A 1 -34.59 -18.62 29.34
C MET A 1 -33.09 -18.88 29.47
N PRO A 2 -32.40 -19.32 28.40
CA PRO A 2 -30.98 -19.00 28.23
C PRO A 2 -30.66 -18.65 26.77
N ARG A 3 -29.57 -18.02 26.35
CA ARG A 3 -28.51 -17.18 26.94
C ARG A 3 -27.76 -16.65 25.71
N THR A 4 -27.29 -15.41 25.78
CA THR A 4 -26.49 -14.71 24.77
C THR A 4 -25.41 -15.59 24.13
N MET A 5 -25.42 -15.72 22.79
CA MET A 5 -24.24 -16.12 22.01
C MET A 5 -23.66 -14.88 21.33
N THR A 6 -22.51 -14.46 21.82
CA THR A 6 -21.67 -13.40 21.25
C THR A 6 -21.14 -13.90 19.90
N ALA A 7 -21.68 -13.40 18.81
CA ALA A 7 -21.16 -13.66 17.46
C ALA A 7 -19.85 -12.88 17.27
N ASN A 8 -18.72 -13.47 17.64
CA ASN A 8 -17.42 -12.99 17.18
C ASN A 8 -17.16 -13.54 15.77
N GLY A 9 -17.93 -13.04 14.80
CA GLY A 9 -17.74 -13.34 13.38
C GLY A 9 -16.52 -12.58 12.85
N LYS A 10 -15.31 -13.09 13.12
CA LYS A 10 -14.11 -12.59 12.47
C LYS A 10 -14.07 -13.14 11.04
N THR A 11 -14.76 -12.47 10.12
CA THR A 11 -14.54 -12.68 8.69
C THR A 11 -13.05 -12.42 8.41
N PRO A 12 -12.35 -13.32 7.68
CA PRO A 12 -10.98 -13.04 7.30
C PRO A 12 -10.92 -11.69 6.57
N PRO A 13 -9.92 -10.85 6.86
CA PRO A 13 -9.78 -9.58 6.17
C PRO A 13 -9.70 -9.84 4.66
N THR A 14 -10.52 -9.13 3.90
CA THR A 14 -10.49 -9.21 2.44
C THR A 14 -9.12 -8.74 1.95
N ILE A 15 -8.66 -9.21 0.79
CA ILE A 15 -7.38 -8.78 0.18
C ILE A 15 -7.26 -7.25 0.14
N GLN A 16 -8.38 -6.55 -0.09
CA GLN A 16 -8.44 -5.09 -0.06
C GLN A 16 -8.09 -4.49 1.31
N ALA A 17 -8.64 -5.04 2.40
CA ALA A 17 -8.36 -4.55 3.75
C ALA A 17 -6.88 -4.74 4.13
N THR A 18 -6.30 -5.89 3.77
CA THR A 18 -4.87 -6.16 3.99
C THR A 18 -3.99 -5.21 3.17
N PHE A 19 -4.36 -4.95 1.91
CA PHE A 19 -3.67 -3.99 1.05
C PHE A 19 -3.71 -2.57 1.63
N GLU A 20 -4.87 -2.13 2.11
CA GLU A 20 -5.01 -0.81 2.73
C GLU A 20 -4.21 -0.67 4.01
N ASP A 21 -4.17 -1.71 4.86
CA ASP A 21 -3.37 -1.74 6.08
C ASP A 21 -1.87 -1.68 5.77
N ALA A 22 -1.41 -2.46 4.79
CA ALA A 22 -0.02 -2.42 4.32
C ALA A 22 0.35 -1.02 3.76
N LEU A 23 -0.52 -0.44 2.94
CA LEU A 23 -0.32 0.91 2.41
C LEU A 23 -0.33 1.99 3.51
N ALA A 24 -1.13 1.80 4.56
CA ALA A 24 -1.20 2.72 5.69
C ALA A 24 0.08 2.69 6.55
N LYS A 25 0.79 1.57 6.58
CA LYS A 25 2.08 1.42 7.30
C LYS A 25 3.26 2.10 6.61
N LEU A 26 3.16 2.37 5.31
CA LEU A 26 4.22 3.08 4.58
C LEU A 26 4.28 4.55 5.00
N PRO A 27 5.47 5.10 5.32
CA PRO A 27 5.60 6.52 5.62
C PRO A 27 5.19 7.37 4.42
N ASP A 28 4.74 8.60 4.66
CA ASP A 28 4.68 9.59 3.59
C ASP A 28 6.10 10.02 3.16
N GLY A 29 6.22 10.43 1.90
CA GLY A 29 7.51 10.75 1.29
C GLY A 29 8.19 9.52 0.68
N TYR A 30 9.50 9.64 0.49
CA TYR A 30 10.34 8.62 -0.15
C TYR A 30 10.90 7.66 0.90
N VAL A 31 10.85 6.37 0.59
CA VAL A 31 11.46 5.29 1.37
C VAL A 31 12.10 4.28 0.42
N ASP A 32 13.33 3.89 0.70
CA ASP A 32 13.95 2.74 0.06
C ASP A 32 13.47 1.43 0.69
N GLY A 33 13.57 0.35 -0.04
CA GLY A 33 13.17 -0.96 0.45
C GLY A 33 13.42 -2.03 -0.57
N HIS A 34 12.79 -3.17 -0.35
CA HIS A 34 12.91 -4.31 -1.25
C HIS A 34 11.56 -4.95 -1.54
N PHE A 35 11.46 -5.51 -2.74
CA PHE A 35 10.32 -6.33 -3.15
C PHE A 35 10.85 -7.50 -3.97
N GLY A 36 10.64 -8.73 -3.47
CA GLY A 36 11.12 -9.94 -4.13
C GLY A 36 12.63 -9.95 -4.36
N ASN A 37 13.42 -9.56 -3.34
CA ASN A 37 14.89 -9.47 -3.38
C ASN A 37 15.46 -8.45 -4.39
N ARG A 38 14.63 -7.54 -4.91
CA ARG A 38 15.06 -6.40 -5.75
C ARG A 38 15.01 -5.11 -4.92
N PRO A 39 15.94 -4.16 -5.10
CA PRO A 39 15.91 -2.88 -4.42
C PRO A 39 14.92 -1.93 -5.11
N TRP A 40 14.10 -1.24 -4.31
CA TRP A 40 13.07 -0.32 -4.79
C TRP A 40 13.13 1.00 -4.02
N GLY A 41 12.83 2.10 -4.72
CA GLY A 41 12.52 3.39 -4.14
C GLY A 41 11.03 3.64 -4.26
N VAL A 42 10.35 3.85 -3.13
CA VAL A 42 8.89 4.06 -3.08
C VAL A 42 8.60 5.44 -2.53
N THR A 43 7.83 6.22 -3.28
CA THR A 43 7.29 7.51 -2.85
C THR A 43 5.80 7.37 -2.60
N VAL A 44 5.38 7.66 -1.37
CA VAL A 44 3.96 7.73 -1.01
C VAL A 44 3.57 9.18 -0.77
N LYS A 45 2.53 9.62 -1.47
CA LYS A 45 1.93 10.94 -1.26
C LYS A 45 0.48 10.75 -0.82
N ARG A 46 0.03 11.49 0.18
CA ARG A 46 -1.35 11.49 0.65
C ARG A 46 -1.93 12.89 0.50
N SER A 47 -3.22 13.01 0.21
CA SER A 47 -3.86 14.33 0.19
C SER A 47 -4.12 14.81 1.61
N GLU A 48 -4.19 16.13 1.79
CA GLU A 48 -4.50 16.76 3.08
C GLU A 48 -5.84 16.29 3.65
N ASP A 49 -6.82 16.02 2.78
CA ASP A 49 -8.12 15.48 3.16
C ASP A 49 -8.12 13.97 3.46
N GLY A 50 -6.99 13.27 3.26
CA GLY A 50 -6.82 11.85 3.56
C GLY A 50 -7.60 10.90 2.65
N LYS A 51 -8.32 11.41 1.63
CA LYS A 51 -9.14 10.58 0.74
C LYS A 51 -8.39 10.10 -0.48
N ARG A 52 -7.17 10.59 -0.72
CA ARG A 52 -6.36 10.20 -1.88
C ARG A 52 -4.96 9.81 -1.45
N THR A 53 -4.49 8.69 -1.98
CA THR A 53 -3.11 8.24 -1.82
C THR A 53 -2.55 7.95 -3.20
N TRP A 54 -1.35 8.44 -3.46
CA TRP A 54 -0.55 8.13 -4.62
C TRP A 54 0.66 7.35 -4.15
N LEU A 55 1.00 6.29 -4.87
CA LEU A 55 2.24 5.57 -4.67
C LEU A 55 2.94 5.47 -6.01
N TYR A 56 4.22 5.80 -6.02
CA TYR A 56 5.12 5.58 -7.12
C TYR A 56 6.34 4.82 -6.60
N GLY A 57 6.54 3.61 -7.11
CA GLY A 57 7.69 2.76 -6.85
C GLY A 57 8.51 2.58 -8.12
N GLU A 58 9.81 2.71 -8.02
CA GLU A 58 10.77 2.42 -9.08
C GLU A 58 11.81 1.42 -8.58
N GLU A 59 12.18 0.47 -9.43
CA GLU A 59 13.29 -0.43 -9.15
C GLU A 59 14.62 0.32 -9.26
N LEU A 60 15.44 0.32 -8.20
CA LEU A 60 16.71 1.07 -8.16
C LEU A 60 17.83 0.42 -8.99
N GLY A 61 17.63 -0.83 -9.42
CA GLY A 61 18.59 -1.60 -10.23
C GLY A 61 18.05 -2.02 -11.59
N GLY A 62 16.88 -1.54 -11.99
CA GLY A 62 16.20 -1.99 -13.21
C GLY A 62 15.30 -0.93 -13.83
N THR A 63 14.30 -1.38 -14.59
CA THR A 63 13.36 -0.50 -15.31
C THR A 63 11.91 -0.78 -14.92
N ASP A 64 11.67 -1.65 -13.94
CA ASP A 64 10.33 -1.90 -13.43
C ASP A 64 9.84 -0.70 -12.62
N ILE A 65 8.56 -0.38 -12.81
CA ILE A 65 7.86 0.62 -12.01
C ILE A 65 6.54 0.05 -11.49
N VAL A 66 6.08 0.58 -10.36
CA VAL A 66 4.76 0.33 -9.78
C VAL A 66 4.13 1.65 -9.42
N SER A 67 3.00 2.00 -10.04
CA SER A 67 2.35 3.28 -9.78
C SER A 67 0.84 3.11 -9.71
N PHE A 68 0.22 3.75 -8.71
CA PHE A 68 -1.23 3.75 -8.57
C PHE A 68 -1.76 4.93 -7.77
N ASN A 69 -3.06 5.16 -7.94
CA ASN A 69 -3.85 6.11 -7.19
C ASN A 69 -4.95 5.36 -6.44
N LEU A 70 -5.04 5.55 -5.13
CA LEU A 70 -6.13 5.05 -4.29
C LEU A 70 -7.06 6.20 -3.92
N TYR A 71 -8.36 6.02 -4.16
CA TYR A 71 -9.39 6.99 -3.82
C TYR A 71 -10.34 6.41 -2.78
N ARG A 72 -10.43 7.02 -1.61
CA ARG A 72 -11.45 6.72 -0.60
C ARG A 72 -12.67 7.58 -0.89
N LEU A 73 -13.64 7.00 -1.58
CA LEU A 73 -14.90 7.66 -1.92
C LEU A 73 -15.94 7.43 -0.82
N ALA A 74 -16.95 8.29 -0.71
CA ALA A 74 -18.05 8.13 0.25
C ALA A 74 -18.97 6.92 -0.04
N GLY A 75 -18.66 6.13 -1.07
CA GLY A 75 -19.39 4.93 -1.47
C GLY A 75 -18.73 3.63 -0.96
N PRO A 76 -19.17 2.46 -1.45
CA PRO A 76 -18.66 1.17 -0.97
C PRO A 76 -17.21 0.95 -1.40
N GLY A 77 -16.29 1.19 -0.46
CA GLY A 77 -14.88 0.80 -0.54
C GLY A 77 -13.97 1.78 -1.30
N PRO A 78 -12.66 1.68 -1.08
CA PRO A 78 -11.68 2.47 -1.81
C PRO A 78 -11.60 2.00 -3.28
N LYS A 79 -11.27 2.92 -4.17
CA LYS A 79 -11.06 2.65 -5.59
C LYS A 79 -9.58 2.73 -5.93
N LEU A 80 -8.98 1.58 -6.23
CA LEU A 80 -7.61 1.47 -6.73
C LEU A 80 -7.56 1.73 -8.24
N LYS A 81 -6.67 2.61 -8.68
CA LYS A 81 -6.38 2.89 -10.09
C LYS A 81 -4.88 2.75 -10.38
N PRO A 82 -4.44 1.58 -10.85
CA PRO A 82 -3.08 1.39 -11.37
C PRO A 82 -2.80 2.28 -12.59
N CYS A 83 -1.56 2.71 -12.76
CA CYS A 83 -1.11 3.39 -13.97
C CYS A 83 -0.43 2.37 -14.88
N GLU A 84 -0.99 2.09 -16.06
CA GLU A 84 -0.35 1.24 -17.09
C GLU A 84 0.03 -0.18 -16.65
N MET A 85 -0.61 -0.73 -15.60
CA MET A 85 -0.36 -2.09 -15.09
C MET A 85 -1.58 -2.74 -14.42
N SER A 86 -1.48 -4.03 -14.14
CA SER A 86 -2.54 -4.80 -13.48
C SER A 86 -2.69 -4.44 -12.00
N SER A 87 -3.93 -4.43 -11.51
CA SER A 87 -4.22 -4.26 -10.08
C SER A 87 -3.59 -5.35 -9.21
N ALA A 88 -3.48 -6.58 -9.72
CA ALA A 88 -2.79 -7.68 -9.05
C ALA A 88 -1.33 -7.32 -8.72
N LYS A 89 -0.55 -6.87 -9.73
CA LYS A 89 0.86 -6.45 -9.55
C LYS A 89 0.99 -5.37 -8.47
N VAL A 90 0.09 -4.38 -8.46
CA VAL A 90 0.07 -3.32 -7.45
C VAL A 90 -0.21 -3.86 -6.05
N ILE A 91 -1.21 -4.74 -5.92
CA ILE A 91 -1.58 -5.33 -4.64
C ILE A 91 -0.44 -6.20 -4.11
N GLU A 92 0.11 -7.07 -4.95
CA GLU A 92 1.26 -7.92 -4.60
C GLU A 92 2.47 -7.09 -4.18
N PHE A 93 2.75 -6.01 -4.91
CA PHE A 93 3.84 -5.09 -4.58
C PHE A 93 3.66 -4.48 -3.19
N VAL A 94 2.51 -3.87 -2.91
CA VAL A 94 2.29 -3.20 -1.61
C VAL A 94 2.25 -4.20 -0.45
N LEU A 95 1.74 -5.41 -0.68
CA LEU A 95 1.70 -6.45 0.35
C LEU A 95 3.08 -7.08 0.63
N GLY A 96 3.97 -7.10 -0.37
CA GLY A 96 5.30 -7.71 -0.26
C GLY A 96 6.45 -6.71 -0.16
N PHE A 97 6.18 -5.40 -0.24
CA PHE A 97 7.23 -4.38 -0.14
C PHE A 97 7.65 -4.22 1.32
N GLU A 98 8.95 -4.36 1.53
CA GLU A 98 9.58 -4.26 2.84
C GLU A 98 10.40 -2.96 2.88
N PRO A 99 9.90 -1.90 3.56
CA PRO A 99 10.64 -0.65 3.68
C PRO A 99 11.92 -0.90 4.49
N SER A 100 13.03 -0.46 3.94
CA SER A 100 14.29 -0.37 4.66
C SER A 100 14.13 0.70 5.73
N MET A 101 14.19 0.30 7.00
CA MET A 101 14.25 1.26 8.11
C MET A 101 15.63 1.90 8.25
N GLU A 102 16.57 1.63 7.33
CA GLU A 102 17.82 2.35 7.29
C GLU A 102 17.50 3.81 7.03
N LYS A 103 17.74 4.64 8.06
CA LYS A 103 17.50 6.09 8.07
C LYS A 103 17.73 6.64 6.67
N ALA A 104 16.70 7.29 6.11
CA ALA A 104 16.85 8.18 4.97
C ALA A 104 17.99 9.17 5.28
N ALA A 105 19.21 8.81 4.89
CA ALA A 105 20.36 9.67 5.04
C ALA A 105 20.08 10.85 4.11
N PRO A 106 20.16 12.10 4.61
CA PRO A 106 20.01 13.25 3.73
C PRO A 106 21.09 13.12 2.66
N ARG A 107 20.67 13.01 1.39
CA ARG A 107 21.62 13.10 0.27
C ARG A 107 22.22 14.53 0.31
N PRO A 108 23.55 14.68 0.25
CA PRO A 108 24.22 15.97 0.34
C PRO A 108 23.88 16.90 -0.84
#